data_AF-A0ABC9T8C6-F1
#
_entry.id   AF-A0ABC9T8C6-F1
#
_cell.length_a   1.000
_cell.length_b   1.000
_cell.length_c   1.000
_cell.angle_alpha   90.00
_cell.angle_beta   90.00
_cell.angle_gamma   90.00
#
_symmetry.space_group_name_H-M   'P 1'
#
loop_
_entity.id
_entity.type
_entity.pdbx_description
1 polymer ?
#
loop_
_entity_poly.entity_id
_entity_poly.type
_entity_poly.pdbx_seq_one_letter_code
_entity_poly.pdbx_strand_id
1 'polypeptide(L)'
;DFHTQLKQIADDYYVVRFKKSAISNGRLFVKLGSKKDLSGVTSAIDFVLLDLRHPTKVTSLTEGVYLKNYLKILRSNTTNRVASLEKKLVQYNHDLQILKTSLARQKDTANLQVGKQKRATEQRMMQTETNIQDKKQDISNTQSAIKVAQNNLQSYEKRYQNYAHH
;
A
#
# COMPACT_ATOMS: atom_id res chain seq x y z
N ASP A 1 -20.18 19.07 19.83
CA ASP A 1 -20.25 18.02 18.79
C ASP A 1 -19.54 18.39 17.51
N PHE A 2 -18.35 17.80 17.30
CA PHE A 2 -17.63 17.88 16.02
C PHE A 2 -18.34 16.97 15.01
N HIS A 3 -19.26 17.53 14.22
CA HIS A 3 -19.89 16.81 13.12
C HIS A 3 -18.91 16.69 11.96
N THR A 4 -17.99 15.75 12.09
CA THR A 4 -17.13 15.25 11.02
C THR A 4 -17.92 14.14 10.32
N GLN A 5 -18.36 14.35 9.09
CA GLN A 5 -18.99 13.27 8.33
C GLN A 5 -17.89 12.43 7.69
N LEU A 6 -17.70 11.22 8.21
CA LEU A 6 -16.87 10.19 7.60
C LEU A 6 -17.76 9.33 6.69
N LYS A 7 -17.51 9.37 5.39
CA LYS A 7 -18.21 8.53 4.41
C LYS A 7 -17.20 7.62 3.76
N GLN A 8 -17.38 6.31 3.89
CA GLN A 8 -16.64 5.35 3.09
C GLN A 8 -17.10 5.49 1.64
N ILE A 9 -16.15 5.73 0.74
CA ILE A 9 -16.44 5.90 -0.69
C ILE A 9 -15.72 4.86 -1.55
N ALA A 10 -14.90 4.01 -0.95
CA ALA A 10 -14.35 2.77 -1.50
C ALA A 10 -13.84 1.87 -0.36
N ASP A 11 -13.55 0.61 -0.66
CA ASP A 11 -13.14 -0.39 0.33
C ASP A 11 -11.89 0.04 1.13
N ASP A 12 -11.02 0.83 0.51
CA ASP A 12 -9.77 1.35 1.06
C ASP A 12 -9.77 2.88 1.26
N TYR A 13 -10.90 3.57 1.07
CA TYR A 13 -10.94 5.04 1.18
C TYR A 13 -12.18 5.62 1.85
N TYR A 14 -11.91 6.68 2.62
CA TYR A 14 -12.92 7.49 3.29
C TYR A 14 -12.78 8.96 2.87
N VAL A 15 -13.92 9.62 2.70
CA VAL A 15 -14.01 11.08 2.62
C VAL A 15 -14.41 11.60 3.98
N VAL A 16 -13.68 12.61 4.43
CA VAL A 16 -13.95 13.30 5.68
C VAL A 16 -14.39 14.72 5.35
N ARG A 17 -15.64 15.06 5.68
CA ARG A 17 -16.13 16.44 5.60
C ARG A 17 -16.02 17.08 6.98
N PHE A 18 -15.31 18.20 7.04
CA PHE A 18 -15.15 19.00 8.25
C PHE A 18 -15.91 20.32 8.10
N LYS A 19 -16.45 20.85 9.20
CA LYS A 19 -16.92 22.24 9.24
C LYS A 19 -15.72 23.17 9.07
N LYS A 20 -15.90 24.30 8.37
CA LYS A 20 -14.86 25.32 8.22
C LYS A 20 -14.27 25.77 9.56
N SER A 21 -15.09 25.80 10.62
CA SER A 21 -14.66 26.14 11.98
C SER A 21 -13.67 25.15 12.61
N ALA A 22 -13.52 23.95 12.05
CA ALA A 22 -12.49 22.99 12.49
C ALA A 22 -11.10 23.32 11.93
N ILE A 23 -11.00 24.26 10.99
CA ILE A 23 -9.75 24.73 10.41
C ILE A 23 -9.32 25.98 11.17
N SER A 24 -8.16 25.92 11.85
CA SER A 24 -7.61 27.02 12.61
C SER A 24 -6.35 27.54 11.92
N ASN A 25 -6.36 28.80 11.47
CA ASN A 25 -5.22 29.45 10.81
C ASN A 25 -4.59 28.64 9.67
N GLY A 26 -5.38 28.08 8.76
CA GLY A 26 -4.82 27.23 7.70
C GLY A 26 -4.59 25.78 8.08
N ARG A 27 -4.76 25.41 9.34
CA ARG A 27 -4.30 24.13 9.85
C ARG A 27 -5.46 23.25 10.29
N LEU A 28 -5.36 21.97 9.95
CA LEU A 28 -6.25 20.93 10.41
C LEU A 28 -5.43 19.84 11.11
N PHE A 29 -5.83 19.50 12.34
CA PHE A 29 -5.21 18.43 13.12
C PHE A 29 -6.10 17.20 13.06
N VAL A 30 -5.58 16.08 12.55
CA VAL A 30 -6.34 14.84 12.37
C VAL A 30 -5.70 13.71 13.17
N LYS A 31 -6.48 13.06 14.03
CA LYS A 31 -6.12 11.78 14.67
C LYS A 31 -7.00 10.69 14.06
N LEU A 32 -6.38 9.60 13.59
CA LEU A 32 -7.06 8.43 13.06
C LEU A 32 -6.76 7.25 13.98
N GLY A 33 -7.79 6.51 14.38
CA GLY A 33 -7.65 5.37 15.27
C GLY A 33 -8.98 4.69 15.53
N SER A 34 -8.94 3.53 16.19
CA SER A 34 -10.15 2.87 16.69
C SER A 34 -10.81 3.69 17.79
N LYS A 35 -12.06 3.39 18.13
CA LYS A 35 -12.77 4.08 19.22
C LYS A 35 -11.99 4.05 20.55
N LYS A 36 -11.24 2.96 20.79
CA LYS A 36 -10.38 2.79 21.97
C LYS A 36 -9.14 3.69 21.92
N ASP A 37 -8.52 3.85 20.74
CA ASP A 37 -7.36 4.73 20.53
C ASP A 37 -7.72 6.21 20.63
N LEU A 38 -9.00 6.52 20.38
CA LEU A 38 -9.57 7.86 20.42
C LEU A 38 -10.17 8.23 21.78
N SER A 39 -10.39 7.27 22.69
CA SER A 39 -11.00 7.50 24.02
C SER A 39 -10.00 7.78 25.14
N GLY A 40 -8.69 7.65 24.88
CA GLY A 40 -7.63 7.94 25.85
C GLY A 40 -7.21 9.43 25.90
N VAL A 41 -6.33 9.76 26.84
CA VAL A 41 -5.68 11.09 26.90
C VAL A 41 -4.94 11.33 25.58
N THR A 42 -5.32 12.37 24.85
CA THR A 42 -4.75 12.73 23.54
C THR A 42 -3.55 13.64 23.73
N SER A 43 -2.39 13.24 23.18
CA SER A 43 -1.21 14.10 23.11
C SER A 43 -1.13 14.81 21.75
N ALA A 44 -0.51 15.99 21.69
CA ALA A 44 -0.34 16.76 20.45
C ALA A 44 0.44 15.99 19.37
N ILE A 45 1.27 15.01 19.76
CA ILE A 45 2.03 14.14 18.86
C ILE A 45 1.17 13.09 18.15
N ASP A 46 -0.05 12.84 18.64
CA ASP A 46 -0.96 11.86 18.04
C ASP A 46 -1.70 12.40 16.81
N PHE A 47 -1.50 13.68 16.49
CA PHE A 47 -2.18 14.37 15.41
C PHE A 47 -1.27 14.53 14.20
N VAL A 48 -1.81 14.23 13.02
CA VAL A 48 -1.23 14.64 11.75
C VAL A 48 -1.66 16.08 11.47
N LEU A 49 -0.68 16.97 11.30
CA LEU A 49 -0.92 18.33 10.85
C LEU A 49 -1.08 18.35 9.33
N LEU A 50 -2.24 18.79 8.87
CA LEU A 50 -2.51 19.11 7.47
C LEU A 50 -2.47 20.63 7.31
N ASP A 51 -1.47 21.11 6.57
CA ASP A 51 -1.40 22.51 6.15
C ASP A 51 -2.30 22.72 4.93
N LEU A 52 -3.47 23.30 5.17
CA LEU A 52 -4.46 23.61 4.16
C LEU A 52 -4.14 24.99 3.60
N ARG A 53 -3.37 25.02 2.50
CA ARG A 53 -3.23 26.24 1.70
C ARG A 53 -4.63 26.68 1.30
N HIS A 54 -5.06 27.84 1.80
CA HIS A 54 -6.36 28.41 1.48
C HIS A 54 -6.33 28.93 0.05
N PRO A 55 -7.01 28.31 -0.92
CA PRO A 55 -7.14 28.94 -2.22
C PRO A 55 -7.94 30.24 -2.03
N THR A 56 -7.40 31.35 -2.52
CA THR A 56 -8.03 32.68 -2.51
C THR A 56 -9.34 32.71 -3.31
N LYS A 57 -9.60 31.68 -4.13
CA LYS A 57 -10.88 31.39 -4.76
C LYS A 57 -11.28 29.95 -4.46
N VAL A 58 -12.30 29.77 -3.63
CA VAL A 58 -12.96 28.47 -3.45
C VAL A 58 -14.04 28.36 -4.51
N THR A 59 -13.76 27.68 -5.61
CA THR A 59 -14.81 27.30 -6.55
C THR A 59 -15.64 26.21 -5.87
N SER A 60 -16.91 26.48 -5.59
CA SER A 60 -17.82 25.46 -5.08
C SER A 60 -18.02 24.41 -6.17
N LEU A 61 -17.31 23.29 -6.06
CA LEU A 61 -17.52 22.15 -6.93
C LEU A 61 -18.80 21.42 -6.48
N THR A 62 -19.61 20.97 -7.43
CA THR A 62 -20.68 20.02 -7.12
C THR A 62 -20.08 18.73 -6.58
N GLU A 63 -20.83 17.99 -5.77
CA GLU A 63 -20.37 16.70 -5.23
C GLU A 63 -19.89 15.75 -6.35
N GLY A 64 -20.58 15.75 -7.50
CA GLY A 64 -20.17 14.98 -8.68
C GLY A 64 -18.80 15.36 -9.22
N VAL A 65 -18.50 16.66 -9.36
CA VAL A 65 -17.19 17.13 -9.85
C VAL A 65 -16.07 16.80 -8.86
N TYR A 66 -16.35 16.93 -7.55
CA TYR A 66 -15.40 16.52 -6.51
C TYR A 66 -15.08 15.02 -6.59
N LEU A 67 -16.11 14.18 -6.65
CA LEU A 67 -15.97 12.72 -6.74
C LEU A 67 -15.24 12.29 -8.02
N LYS A 68 -15.53 12.95 -9.15
CA LYS A 68 -14.86 12.70 -10.43
C LYS A 68 -13.36 12.99 -10.39
N ASN A 69 -12.97 14.17 -9.90
CA ASN A 69 -11.56 14.54 -9.75
C ASN A 69 -10.84 13.60 -8.78
N TYR A 70 -11.52 13.23 -7.70
CA TYR A 70 -11.00 12.30 -6.71
C TYR A 70 -10.76 10.90 -7.30
N LEU A 71 -11.74 10.33 -8.00
CA LEU A 71 -11.62 9.03 -8.67
C LEU A 71 -10.51 9.04 -9.73
N LYS A 72 -10.29 10.16 -10.43
CA LYS A 72 -9.15 10.31 -11.36
C LYS A 72 -7.81 10.14 -10.64
N ILE A 73 -7.65 10.75 -9.47
CA ILE A 73 -6.43 10.63 -8.65
C ILE A 73 -6.28 9.18 -8.15
N LEU A 74 -7.35 8.57 -7.63
CA LEU A 74 -7.31 7.18 -7.16
C LEU A 74 -6.91 6.20 -8.26
N ARG A 75 -7.49 6.34 -9.46
CA ARG A 75 -7.12 5.53 -10.62
C ARG A 75 -5.63 5.68 -10.94
N SER A 76 -5.14 6.91 -11.05
CA SER A 76 -3.72 7.18 -11.36
C SER A 76 -2.78 6.58 -10.31
N ASN A 77 -3.06 6.79 -9.02
CA ASN A 77 -2.25 6.23 -7.94
C ASN A 77 -2.27 4.70 -7.93
N THR A 78 -3.44 4.09 -8.18
CA THR A 78 -3.60 2.64 -8.18
C THR A 78 -2.93 2.00 -9.40
N THR A 79 -3.00 2.62 -10.57
CA THR A 79 -2.24 2.20 -11.76
C THR A 79 -0.75 2.22 -11.49
N ASN A 80 -0.22 3.30 -10.89
CA ASN A 80 1.19 3.40 -10.52
C ASN A 80 1.58 2.32 -9.49
N ARG A 81 0.70 2.03 -8.53
CA ARG A 81 0.90 0.97 -7.55
C ARG A 81 0.96 -0.42 -8.20
N VAL A 82 0.05 -0.72 -9.14
CA VAL A 82 0.07 -1.99 -9.90
C VAL A 82 1.40 -2.13 -10.64
N ALA A 83 1.80 -1.12 -11.41
CA ALA A 83 3.06 -1.14 -12.15
C ALA A 83 4.29 -1.33 -11.24
N SER A 84 4.30 -0.68 -10.06
CA SER A 84 5.36 -0.85 -9.07
C SER A 84 5.41 -2.27 -8.51
N LEU A 85 4.25 -2.87 -8.20
CA LEU A 85 4.16 -4.23 -7.69
C LEU A 85 4.55 -5.26 -8.77
N GLU A 86 4.16 -5.06 -10.02
CA GLU A 86 4.57 -5.90 -11.15
C GLU A 86 6.09 -5.87 -11.35
N LYS A 87 6.71 -4.68 -11.28
CA LYS A 87 8.16 -4.55 -11.32
C LYS A 87 8.85 -5.30 -10.18
N LYS A 88 8.31 -5.22 -8.95
CA LYS A 88 8.82 -5.98 -7.80
C LYS A 88 8.66 -7.48 -8.01
N LEU A 89 7.53 -7.93 -8.56
CA LEU A 89 7.28 -9.33 -8.85
C LEU A 89 8.29 -9.91 -9.85
N VAL A 90 8.62 -9.16 -10.91
CA VAL A 90 9.68 -9.54 -11.85
C VAL A 90 11.03 -9.70 -11.14
N GLN A 91 11.40 -8.72 -10.30
CA GLN A 91 12.64 -8.79 -9.52
C GLN A 91 12.66 -10.00 -8.59
N TYR A 92 11.59 -10.25 -7.84
CA TYR A 92 11.54 -11.37 -6.91
C TYR A 92 11.62 -12.72 -7.60
N ASN A 93 10.99 -12.86 -8.77
CA ASN A 93 11.14 -14.07 -9.59
C ASN A 93 12.59 -14.24 -10.08
N HIS A 94 13.26 -13.17 -10.47
CA HIS A 94 14.67 -13.20 -10.85
C HIS A 94 15.57 -13.63 -9.68
N ASP A 95 15.41 -13.00 -8.50
CA ASP A 95 16.14 -13.36 -7.28
C ASP A 95 15.93 -14.83 -6.91
N LEU A 96 14.69 -15.32 -7.02
CA LEU A 96 14.35 -16.71 -6.73
C LEU A 96 15.11 -17.68 -7.65
N GLN A 97 15.27 -17.34 -8.93
CA GLN A 97 16.05 -18.17 -9.86
C GLN A 97 17.54 -18.18 -9.47
N ILE A 98 18.11 -17.03 -9.12
CA ILE A 98 19.49 -16.94 -8.63
C ILE A 98 19.69 -17.83 -7.40
N LEU A 99 18.77 -17.78 -6.43
CA LEU A 99 18.83 -18.61 -5.22
C LEU A 99 18.74 -20.10 -5.55
N LYS A 100 17.85 -20.50 -6.45
CA LYS A 100 17.75 -21.91 -6.91
C LYS A 100 19.03 -22.39 -7.57
N THR A 101 19.63 -21.58 -8.45
CA THR A 101 20.91 -21.89 -9.08
C THR A 101 22.04 -21.97 -8.05
N SER A 102 22.05 -21.08 -7.05
CA SER A 102 23.03 -21.12 -5.96
C SER A 102 22.90 -22.42 -5.15
N LEU A 103 21.67 -22.80 -4.78
CA LEU A 103 21.40 -24.03 -4.04
C LEU A 103 21.86 -25.28 -4.83
N ALA A 104 21.61 -25.33 -6.14
CA ALA A 104 22.08 -26.42 -6.99
C ALA A 104 23.62 -26.54 -6.96
N ARG A 105 24.34 -25.43 -7.15
CA ARG A 105 25.81 -25.41 -7.06
C ARG A 105 26.33 -25.80 -5.68
N GLN A 106 25.64 -25.38 -4.62
CA GLN A 106 26.00 -25.76 -3.25
C GLN A 106 25.81 -27.27 -3.03
N LYS A 107 24.75 -27.88 -3.58
CA LYS A 107 24.55 -29.34 -3.55
C LYS A 107 25.68 -30.08 -4.27
N ASP A 108 26.05 -29.63 -5.46
CA ASP A 108 27.18 -30.22 -6.21
C ASP A 108 28.49 -30.09 -5.42
N THR A 109 28.73 -28.92 -4.82
CA THR A 109 29.92 -28.67 -3.99
C THR A 109 29.95 -29.55 -2.74
N ALA A 110 28.82 -29.72 -2.05
CA ALA A 110 28.72 -30.55 -0.86
C ALA A 110 28.99 -32.03 -1.16
N ASN A 111 28.61 -32.51 -2.35
CA ASN A 111 28.88 -33.88 -2.80
C ASN A 111 30.36 -34.17 -3.03
N LEU A 112 31.17 -33.16 -3.33
CA LEU A 112 32.61 -33.27 -3.54
C LEU A 112 33.43 -33.04 -2.26
N GLN A 113 32.80 -32.56 -1.19
CA GLN A 113 33.46 -32.20 0.06
C GLN A 113 33.27 -33.26 1.14
N VAL A 114 34.18 -33.27 2.11
CA VAL A 114 34.12 -34.17 3.28
C VAL A 114 34.32 -33.40 4.58
N GLY A 115 33.92 -34.02 5.70
CA GLY A 115 34.17 -33.51 7.04
C GLY A 115 33.63 -32.09 7.27
N LYS A 116 34.49 -31.19 7.78
CA LYS A 116 34.11 -29.81 8.15
C LYS A 116 33.64 -28.97 6.95
N GLN A 117 34.26 -29.16 5.77
CA GLN A 117 33.91 -28.40 4.57
C GLN A 117 32.48 -28.71 4.10
N LYS A 118 32.14 -30.01 4.08
CA LYS A 118 30.79 -30.46 3.73
C LYS A 118 29.74 -29.86 4.66
N ARG A 119 29.94 -29.94 5.97
CA ARG A 119 29.02 -29.39 6.98
C ARG A 119 28.81 -27.88 6.80
N ALA A 120 29.87 -27.12 6.52
CA ALA A 120 29.76 -25.68 6.27
C ALA A 120 28.96 -25.37 4.99
N THR A 121 29.06 -26.22 3.96
CA THR A 121 28.26 -26.09 2.75
C THR A 121 26.80 -26.47 2.99
N GLU A 122 26.52 -27.54 3.75
CA GLU A 122 25.16 -27.93 4.15
C GLU A 122 24.47 -26.83 4.98
N GLN A 123 25.18 -26.16 5.87
CA GLN A 123 24.63 -25.01 6.60
C GLN A 123 24.24 -23.85 5.66
N ARG A 124 25.09 -23.54 4.68
CA ARG A 124 24.77 -22.52 3.65
C ARG A 124 23.59 -22.93 2.77
N MET A 125 23.43 -24.23 2.49
CA MET A 125 22.27 -24.78 1.79
C MET A 125 20.99 -24.56 2.58
N MET A 126 20.97 -24.89 3.88
CA MET A 126 19.80 -24.65 4.73
C MET A 126 19.39 -23.17 4.73
N GLN A 127 20.35 -22.26 4.86
CA GLN A 127 20.06 -20.82 4.79
C GLN A 127 19.49 -20.41 3.42
N THR A 128 20.04 -20.96 2.33
CA THR A 128 19.57 -20.67 0.98
C THR A 128 18.16 -21.24 0.75
N GLU A 129 17.85 -22.40 1.31
CA GLU A 129 16.50 -23.00 1.29
C GLU A 129 15.49 -22.14 2.05
N THR A 130 15.83 -21.62 3.23
CA THR A 130 15.01 -20.65 3.96
C THR A 130 14.75 -19.41 3.11
N ASN A 131 15.80 -18.80 2.55
CA ASN A 131 15.68 -17.61 1.69
C ASN A 131 14.79 -17.87 0.46
N ILE A 132 14.80 -19.09 -0.09
CA ILE A 132 13.91 -19.50 -1.19
C ILE A 132 12.45 -19.51 -0.74
N GLN A 133 12.15 -20.01 0.46
CA GLN A 133 10.77 -20.03 0.97
C GLN A 133 10.27 -18.61 1.27
N ASP A 134 11.10 -17.78 1.89
CA ASP A 134 10.77 -16.37 2.14
C ASP A 134 10.46 -15.64 0.83
N LYS A 135 11.31 -15.83 -0.19
CA LYS A 135 11.09 -15.22 -1.51
C LYS A 135 9.82 -15.74 -2.20
N LYS A 136 9.46 -17.01 -2.05
CA LYS A 136 8.18 -17.55 -2.55
C LYS A 136 6.99 -16.90 -1.83
N GLN A 137 7.10 -16.68 -0.53
CA GLN A 137 6.05 -16.00 0.23
C GLN A 137 5.91 -14.53 -0.23
N ASP A 138 7.02 -13.82 -0.43
CA ASP A 138 7.02 -12.46 -0.97
C ASP A 138 6.34 -12.39 -2.35
N ILE A 139 6.61 -13.37 -3.22
CA ILE A 139 5.96 -13.51 -4.53
C ILE A 139 4.45 -13.68 -4.37
N SER A 140 4.00 -14.63 -3.53
CA SER A 140 2.58 -14.89 -3.28
C SER A 140 1.84 -13.66 -2.71
N ASN A 141 2.46 -12.99 -1.74
CA ASN A 141 1.93 -11.76 -1.14
C ASN A 141 1.83 -10.64 -2.19
N THR A 142 2.85 -10.49 -3.04
CA THR A 142 2.87 -9.47 -4.10
C THR A 142 1.81 -9.75 -5.16
N GLN A 143 1.63 -11.00 -5.59
CA GLN A 143 0.57 -11.40 -6.51
C GLN A 143 -0.83 -11.10 -5.95
N SER A 144 -1.05 -11.40 -4.67
CA SER A 144 -2.30 -11.09 -3.97
C SER A 144 -2.54 -9.57 -3.92
N ALA A 145 -1.50 -8.79 -3.62
CA ALA A 145 -1.59 -7.33 -3.60
C ALA A 145 -1.88 -6.73 -4.99
N ILE A 146 -1.32 -7.30 -6.07
CA ILE A 146 -1.63 -6.92 -7.45
C ILE A 146 -3.11 -7.16 -7.74
N LYS A 147 -3.63 -8.35 -7.40
CA LYS A 147 -5.04 -8.69 -7.62
C LYS A 147 -5.99 -7.73 -6.90
N VAL A 148 -5.69 -7.39 -5.64
CA VAL A 148 -6.47 -6.40 -4.88
C VAL A 148 -6.42 -5.03 -5.55
N ALA A 149 -5.23 -4.57 -5.95
CA ALA A 149 -5.09 -3.26 -6.61
C ALA A 149 -5.81 -3.21 -7.96
N GLN A 150 -5.81 -4.30 -8.73
CA GLN A 150 -6.54 -4.41 -9.99
C GLN A 150 -8.06 -4.37 -9.77
N ASN A 151 -8.57 -5.08 -8.76
CA ASN A 151 -9.98 -5.03 -8.38
C ASN A 151 -10.41 -3.61 -7.98
N ASN A 152 -9.57 -2.91 -7.20
CA ASN A 152 -9.80 -1.53 -6.82
C ASN A 152 -9.85 -0.61 -8.04
N LEU A 153 -8.91 -0.78 -8.99
CA LEU A 153 -8.90 0.00 -10.23
C LEU A 153 -10.20 -0.19 -11.02
N GLN A 154 -10.67 -1.43 -11.19
CA GLN A 154 -11.95 -1.73 -11.86
C GLN A 154 -13.13 -1.07 -11.13
N SER A 155 -13.14 -1.13 -9.79
CA SER A 155 -14.17 -0.49 -8.97
C SER A 155 -14.19 1.03 -9.17
N TYR A 156 -13.02 1.68 -9.19
CA TYR A 156 -12.92 3.12 -9.43
C TYR A 156 -13.32 3.49 -10.84
N GLU A 157 -12.99 2.67 -11.84
CA GLU A 157 -13.41 2.88 -13.23
C GLU A 157 -14.92 2.82 -13.38
N LYS A 158 -15.57 1.79 -12.81
CA LYS A 158 -17.03 1.68 -12.82
C LYS A 158 -17.68 2.89 -12.14
N ARG A 159 -17.17 3.32 -10.98
CA ARG A 159 -17.68 4.51 -10.28
C ARG A 159 -17.43 5.78 -11.08
N TYR A 160 -16.27 5.92 -11.72
CA TYR A 160 -15.93 7.11 -12.52
C TYR A 160 -16.88 7.28 -13.71
N GLN A 161 -17.25 6.20 -14.40
CA GLN A 161 -18.22 6.25 -15.50
C GLN A 161 -19.60 6.69 -15.03
N ASN A 162 -20.06 6.25 -13.85
CA ASN A 162 -21.34 6.68 -13.29
C ASN A 162 -21.41 8.20 -13.03
N TYR A 163 -20.27 8.85 -12.75
CA TYR A 163 -20.19 10.31 -12.57
C TYR A 163 -19.75 11.06 -13.84
N ALA A 164 -19.50 10.37 -14.96
CA ALA A 164 -19.15 11.00 -16.23
C ALA A 164 -20.39 11.46 -17.01
N HIS A 165 -21.58 10.96 -16.65
CA HIS A 165 -22.86 11.22 -17.31
C HIS A 165 -23.82 12.13 -16.49
N HIS A 166 -23.33 12.69 -15.38
CA HIS A 166 -24.03 13.64 -14.51
C HIS A 166 -23.21 14.92 -14.34
#